data_AF-A0A960I7V7-F1
#
_entry.id   AF-A0A960I7V7-F1
#
_cell.length_a   1.000
_cell.length_b   1.000
_cell.length_c   1.000
_cell.angle_alpha   90.00
_cell.angle_beta   90.00
_cell.angle_gamma   90.00
#
_symmetry.space_group_name_H-M   'P 1'
#
loop_
_entity.id
_entity.type
_entity.pdbx_description
1 polymer ?
#
loop_
_entity_poly.entity_id
_entity_poly.type
_entity_poly.pdbx_seq_one_letter_code
_entity_poly.pdbx_strand_id
1 'polypeptide(L)'
;RATGTVRELRGRSEHRILEVTWAGRTPAWAPRGGRPLTPRADGATRFELPAPVDVAAVVAEASAVAEVVGVRCEPPGLEDVFLELVG
;
A
#
# COMPACT_ATOMS: atom_id res chain seq x y z
N ARG A 1 -15.16 -13.76 15.99
CA ARG A 1 -15.89 -12.48 16.16
C ARG A 1 -14.87 -11.37 16.37
N ALA A 2 -14.72 -10.48 15.40
CA ALA A 2 -13.88 -9.29 15.57
C ALA A 2 -14.69 -8.22 16.31
N THR A 3 -14.25 -7.81 17.50
CA THR A 3 -14.81 -6.69 18.27
C THR A 3 -13.72 -5.64 18.45
N GLY A 4 -14.05 -4.38 18.19
CA GLY A 4 -13.12 -3.24 18.19
C GLY A 4 -13.59 -2.11 17.30
N THR A 5 -12.99 -0.93 17.43
CA THR A 5 -13.20 0.22 16.55
C THR A 5 -12.68 -0.05 15.13
N VAL A 6 -13.23 0.63 14.14
CA VAL A 6 -12.82 0.53 12.73
C VAL A 6 -11.31 0.67 12.54
N ARG A 7 -10.69 1.60 13.28
CA ARG A 7 -9.24 1.84 13.25
C ARG A 7 -8.44 0.64 13.76
N GLU A 8 -8.91 -0.02 14.82
CA GLU A 8 -8.26 -1.21 15.38
C GLU A 8 -8.38 -2.41 14.43
N LEU A 9 -9.54 -2.57 13.80
CA LEU A 9 -9.75 -3.64 12.82
C LEU A 9 -8.82 -3.49 11.61
N ARG A 10 -8.76 -2.28 11.04
CA ARG A 10 -7.82 -1.98 9.94
C ARG A 10 -6.37 -2.19 10.36
N GLY A 11 -5.97 -1.70 11.53
CA GLY A 11 -4.60 -1.84 12.03
C GLY A 11 -4.10 -3.29 12.17
N ARG A 12 -5.02 -4.24 12.40
CA ARG A 12 -4.73 -5.67 12.55
C ARG A 12 -4.57 -6.43 11.23
N SER A 13 -4.90 -5.82 10.09
CA SER A 13 -4.80 -6.50 8.79
C SER A 13 -3.36 -6.96 8.52
N GLU A 14 -3.21 -8.12 7.89
CA GLU A 14 -1.92 -8.73 7.53
C GLU A 14 -1.28 -8.09 6.30
N HIS A 15 -1.92 -7.08 5.69
CA HIS A 15 -1.38 -6.36 4.56
C HIS A 15 -1.50 -4.83 4.71
N ARG A 16 -0.76 -4.12 3.88
CA ARG A 16 -0.75 -2.66 3.78
C ARG A 16 -0.88 -2.24 2.32
N ILE A 17 -1.55 -1.13 2.11
CA ILE A 17 -1.67 -0.50 0.80
C ILE A 17 -0.59 0.57 0.71
N LEU A 18 0.37 0.33 -0.19
CA LEU A 18 1.37 1.30 -0.57
C LEU A 18 0.86 2.11 -1.78
N GLU A 19 0.95 3.41 -1.69
CA GLU A 19 0.75 4.34 -2.81
C GLU A 19 2.03 5.17 -2.97
N VAL A 20 2.58 5.19 -4.19
CA VAL A 20 3.78 5.97 -4.54
C VAL A 20 3.43 6.95 -5.65
N THR A 21 3.71 8.22 -5.42
CA THR A 21 3.58 9.31 -6.39
C THR A 21 4.96 9.68 -6.91
N TRP A 22 5.09 9.71 -8.23
CA TRP A 22 6.36 9.95 -8.92
C TRP A 22 6.42 11.38 -9.47
N ALA A 23 7.61 11.96 -9.53
CA ALA A 23 7.82 13.17 -10.32
C ALA A 23 7.73 12.80 -11.82
N GLY A 24 6.72 13.32 -12.51
CA GLY A 24 6.57 13.13 -13.95
C GLY A 24 6.11 11.72 -14.34
N ARG A 25 6.91 11.01 -15.15
CA ARG A 25 6.51 9.72 -15.74
C ARG A 25 6.64 8.61 -14.71
N THR A 26 5.57 7.82 -14.55
CA THR A 26 5.58 6.59 -13.76
C THR A 26 6.59 5.57 -14.29
N PRO A 27 7.59 5.15 -13.50
CA PRO A 27 8.54 4.14 -13.91
C PRO A 27 7.92 2.73 -13.92
N ALA A 28 8.56 1.80 -14.62
CA ALA A 28 8.28 0.37 -14.47
C ALA A 28 8.97 -0.15 -13.19
N TRP A 29 8.31 0.02 -12.06
CA TRP A 29 8.79 -0.42 -10.75
C TRP A 29 7.69 -1.15 -9.99
N ALA A 30 8.09 -2.14 -9.18
CA ALA A 30 7.24 -2.78 -8.19
C ALA A 30 8.09 -3.16 -6.97
N PRO A 31 7.60 -2.91 -5.75
CA PRO A 31 8.31 -3.29 -4.53
C PRO A 31 8.39 -4.80 -4.39
N ARG A 32 9.46 -5.29 -3.76
CA ARG A 32 9.62 -6.74 -3.51
C ARG A 32 8.45 -7.31 -2.71
N GLY A 33 7.82 -8.35 -3.25
CA GLY A 33 6.67 -9.02 -2.62
C GLY A 33 5.36 -8.23 -2.71
N GLY A 34 5.34 -7.11 -3.43
CA GLY A 34 4.13 -6.33 -3.63
C GLY A 34 3.27 -6.86 -4.77
N ARG A 35 1.97 -6.99 -4.50
CA ARG A 35 0.98 -7.31 -5.52
C ARG A 35 0.45 -5.99 -6.10
N PRO A 36 0.49 -5.78 -7.43
CA PRO A 36 -0.02 -4.56 -8.03
C PRO A 36 -1.54 -4.46 -7.84
N LEU A 37 -1.99 -3.26 -7.52
CA LEU A 37 -3.40 -2.90 -7.45
C LEU A 37 -3.77 -2.02 -8.65
N THR A 38 -5.07 -1.91 -8.91
CA THR A 38 -5.58 -1.02 -9.97
C THR A 38 -5.07 0.41 -9.74
N PRO A 39 -4.42 1.03 -10.74
CA PRO A 39 -3.98 2.41 -10.67
C PRO A 39 -5.17 3.34 -10.39
N ARG A 40 -4.94 4.39 -9.61
CA ARG A 40 -5.92 5.48 -9.49
C ARG A 40 -5.70 6.50 -10.61
N ALA A 41 -6.73 7.28 -10.90
CA ALA A 41 -6.68 8.35 -11.90
C ALA A 41 -5.71 9.50 -11.52
N ASP A 42 -5.18 9.50 -10.30
CA ASP A 42 -4.20 10.45 -9.77
C ASP A 42 -2.76 10.18 -10.23
N GLY A 43 -2.52 9.09 -10.97
CA GLY A 43 -1.20 8.72 -11.47
C GLY A 43 -0.29 8.05 -10.43
N ALA A 44 -0.79 7.75 -9.23
CA ALA A 44 -0.04 7.00 -8.24
C ALA A 44 -0.02 5.49 -8.57
N THR A 45 1.14 4.87 -8.37
CA THR A 45 1.26 3.40 -8.41
C THR A 45 0.86 2.82 -7.07
N ARG A 46 0.05 1.76 -7.09
CA ARG A 46 -0.51 1.16 -5.88
C ARG A 46 -0.15 -0.32 -5.77
N PHE A 47 0.24 -0.74 -4.58
CA PHE A 47 0.59 -2.12 -4.28
C PHE A 47 0.01 -2.55 -2.94
N GLU A 48 -0.37 -3.82 -2.85
CA GLU A 48 -0.63 -4.51 -1.60
C GLU A 48 0.68 -5.17 -1.14
N LEU A 49 1.09 -4.90 0.10
CA LEU A 49 2.31 -5.42 0.72
C LEU A 49 1.94 -6.25 1.95
N PRO A 50 2.64 -7.37 2.22
CA PRO A 50 2.49 -8.06 3.49
C PRO A 50 2.99 -7.19 4.65
N ALA A 51 2.26 -7.22 5.77
CA ALA A 51 2.71 -6.67 7.04
C ALA A 51 3.51 -7.74 7.83
N PRO A 52 4.56 -7.38 8.57
CA PRO A 52 5.15 -6.05 8.67
C PRO A 52 5.96 -5.68 7.42
N VAL A 53 5.88 -4.42 7.01
CA VAL A 53 6.67 -3.86 5.90
C VAL A 53 7.60 -2.76 6.42
N ASP A 54 8.86 -2.79 5.99
CA ASP A 54 9.78 -1.66 6.18
C ASP A 54 9.55 -0.63 5.08
N VAL A 55 8.74 0.38 5.39
CA VAL A 55 8.40 1.46 4.45
C VAL A 55 9.65 2.25 4.04
N ALA A 56 10.62 2.45 4.94
CA ALA A 56 11.82 3.20 4.62
C ALA A 56 12.67 2.49 3.55
N ALA A 57 12.81 1.17 3.67
CA ALA A 57 13.47 0.35 2.66
C ALA A 57 12.76 0.40 1.30
N VAL A 58 11.42 0.33 1.31
CA VAL A 58 10.61 0.42 0.08
C VAL A 58 10.74 1.79 -0.60
N VAL A 59 10.76 2.88 0.17
CA VAL A 59 10.96 4.24 -0.37
C VAL A 59 12.37 4.41 -0.93
N ALA A 60 13.39 3.84 -0.29
CA ALA A 60 14.75 3.85 -0.81
C ALA A 60 14.85 3.10 -2.14
N GLU A 61 14.19 1.94 -2.26
CA GLU A 61 14.10 1.16 -3.50
C GLU A 61 13.42 1.97 -4.62
N ALA A 62 12.25 2.55 -4.34
CA ALA A 62 11.52 3.39 -5.28
C ALA A 62 12.36 4.58 -5.76
N SER A 63 13.00 5.28 -4.81
CA SER A 63 13.80 6.47 -5.07
C SER A 63 15.08 6.19 -5.87
N ALA A 64 15.55 4.94 -5.91
CA ALA A 64 16.65 4.53 -6.78
C ALA A 64 16.26 4.42 -8.26
N VAL A 65 14.96 4.32 -8.56
CA VAL A 65 14.44 4.17 -9.94
C VAL A 65 13.98 5.51 -10.52
N ALA A 66 13.27 6.32 -9.74
CA ALA A 66 12.81 7.64 -10.13
C ALA A 66 12.55 8.52 -8.91
N GLU A 67 12.40 9.83 -9.12
CA GLU A 67 12.09 10.77 -8.04
C GLU A 67 10.68 10.52 -7.49
N VAL A 68 10.61 10.29 -6.18
CA VAL A 68 9.37 10.07 -5.42
C VAL A 68 8.95 11.39 -4.77
N VAL A 69 7.74 11.84 -5.06
CA VAL A 69 7.17 13.10 -4.52
C VAL A 69 6.11 12.86 -3.44
N GLY A 70 5.67 11.61 -3.28
CA GLY A 70 4.68 11.23 -2.28
C GLY A 70 4.70 9.75 -1.99
N VAL A 71 4.56 9.39 -0.72
CA VAL A 71 4.45 8.01 -0.27
C VAL A 71 3.35 7.94 0.78
N ARG A 72 2.45 6.97 0.61
CA ARG A 72 1.44 6.64 1.61
C ARG A 72 1.46 5.14 1.83
N CYS A 73 1.55 4.71 3.08
CA CYS A 73 1.46 3.30 3.46
C CYS A 73 0.44 3.18 4.59
N GLU A 74 -0.72 2.63 4.28
CA GLU A 74 -1.82 2.54 5.23
C GLU A 74 -2.42 1.15 5.29
N PRO A 75 -3.09 0.80 6.40
CA PRO A 75 -3.99 -0.33 6.40
C PRO A 75 -5.02 -0.29 5.25
N PRO A 76 -5.49 -1.45 4.77
CA PRO A 76 -6.54 -1.53 3.76
C PRO A 76 -7.83 -0.81 4.19
N GLY A 77 -8.72 -0.55 3.23
CA GLY A 77 -10.01 0.09 3.49
C GLY A 77 -10.90 -0.77 4.39
N LEU A 78 -11.95 -0.17 4.95
CA LEU A 78 -12.91 -0.94 5.75
C LEU A 78 -13.66 -1.98 4.90
N GLU A 79 -13.95 -1.66 3.64
CA GLU A 79 -14.59 -2.59 2.70
C GLU A 79 -13.71 -3.83 2.47
N ASP A 80 -12.41 -3.63 2.26
CA ASP A 80 -11.43 -4.69 2.07
C ASP A 80 -11.33 -5.59 3.32
N VAL A 81 -11.27 -4.99 4.51
CA VAL A 81 -11.25 -5.72 5.79
C VAL A 81 -12.55 -6.48 6.03
N PHE A 82 -13.70 -5.94 5.61
CA PHE A 82 -14.98 -6.62 5.75
C PHE A 82 -15.05 -7.87 4.87
N LEU A 83 -14.56 -7.79 3.63
CA LEU A 83 -14.47 -8.94 2.73
C LEU A 83 -13.56 -10.04 3.31
N GLU A 84 -12.45 -9.67 3.96
CA GLU A 84 -11.55 -10.60 4.64
C GLU A 84 -12.22 -11.31 5.83
N LEU A 85 -13.10 -10.61 6.58
CA LEU A 85 -13.75 -11.14 7.79
C LEU A 85 -15.00 -11.99 7.53
N VAL A 86 -15.66 -11.83 6.38
CA VAL A 86 -16.88 -12.55 6.01
C VAL A 86 -16.59 -13.75 5.11
N GLY A 87 -15.37 -13.85 4.58
CA GLY A 87 -14.87 -15.01 3.83
C GLY A 87 -14.75 -16.29 4.66
#